data_AF-A0A930M4J9-F1
#
_entry.id   AF-A0A930M4J9-F1
#
_cell.length_a   1.000
_cell.length_b   1.000
_cell.length_c   1.000
_cell.angle_alpha   90.00
_cell.angle_beta   90.00
_cell.angle_gamma   90.00
#
_symmetry.space_group_name_H-M   'P 1'
#
loop_
_entity.id
_entity.type
_entity.pdbx_description
1 polymer ?
#
loop_
_entity_poly.entity_id
_entity_poly.type
_entity_poly.pdbx_seq_one_letter_code
_entity_poly.pdbx_strand_id
1 'polypeptide(L)'
;ACSLFNPPLERDESVHAVFDAEQDIVKMPLDDYLYYERTNYEHTAFQIAMKQCYAEHGQNYTIQAPYSESAPRGDLGRKYGPWNVEYTQKYGLQKRDPNAAAPISFNSGESMSPEERLNIECYPKARETLDAAVPEGKRPENDVQSTSSRISSDATSAVYGSKLHRELEEKWKQCVSDRGLTPIKAGSVAEESPLNEQLSKNGGFNEPASEEEIRIATIQAECNQQVGMSKQLYDLEAQYQMPLIRKYQAQLEQERKAERERDEKFKQYVLEHQ
;
A
#
# COMPACT_ATOMS: atom_id res chain seq x y z
N ALA A 1 32.28 25.64 9.74
CA ALA A 1 31.64 24.46 9.12
C ALA A 1 31.14 23.55 10.23
N CYS A 2 29.90 23.75 10.69
CA CYS A 2 29.27 22.83 11.65
C CYS A 2 28.65 21.71 10.83
N SER A 3 29.23 20.52 10.95
CA SER A 3 28.73 19.31 10.31
C SER A 3 27.34 18.99 10.85
N LEU A 4 26.31 19.12 10.01
CA LEU A 4 24.94 18.67 10.24
C LEU A 4 24.87 17.14 10.16
N PHE A 5 25.72 16.42 10.89
CA PHE A 5 25.53 14.99 11.10
C PHE A 5 24.57 14.84 12.27
N ASN A 6 23.29 14.70 11.96
CA ASN A 6 22.38 14.05 12.91
C ASN A 6 23.03 12.72 13.32
N PRO A 7 23.07 12.38 14.62
CA PRO A 7 23.60 11.09 15.05
C PRO A 7 22.86 9.98 14.31
N PRO A 8 23.56 8.88 13.93
CA PRO A 8 22.91 7.76 13.26
C PRO A 8 21.74 7.27 14.11
N LEU A 9 20.61 6.97 13.46
CA LEU A 9 19.44 6.47 14.16
C LEU A 9 19.78 5.23 14.97
N GLU A 10 19.29 5.19 16.21
CA GLU A 10 19.39 4.02 17.06
C GLU A 10 18.66 2.84 16.42
N ARG A 11 19.14 1.63 16.68
CA ARG A 11 18.55 0.38 16.22
C ARG A 11 18.34 -0.55 17.40
N ASP A 12 17.21 -1.22 17.42
CA ASP A 12 16.97 -2.35 18.32
C ASP A 12 17.13 -3.67 17.55
N GLU A 13 18.32 -4.26 17.60
CA GLU A 13 18.67 -5.48 16.84
C GLU A 13 17.85 -6.72 17.22
N SER A 14 17.10 -6.68 18.32
CA SER A 14 16.20 -7.78 18.72
C SER A 14 14.88 -7.81 17.95
N VAL A 15 14.60 -6.76 17.18
CA VAL A 15 13.35 -6.59 16.43
C VAL A 15 13.53 -7.07 14.99
N HIS A 16 12.54 -7.81 14.50
CA HIS A 16 12.51 -8.37 13.15
C HIS A 16 11.13 -8.14 12.52
N ALA A 17 11.11 -8.02 11.20
CA ALA A 17 9.88 -8.05 10.44
C ALA A 17 9.34 -9.49 10.38
N VAL A 18 8.03 -9.64 10.34
CA VAL A 18 7.38 -10.96 10.26
C VAL A 18 6.89 -11.19 8.85
N PHE A 19 7.41 -12.24 8.20
CA PHE A 19 7.00 -12.64 6.86
C PHE A 19 5.94 -13.74 6.97
N ASP A 20 4.73 -13.45 6.51
CA ASP A 20 3.64 -14.41 6.42
C ASP A 20 3.52 -14.88 4.97
N ALA A 21 4.11 -16.03 4.67
CA ALA A 21 4.15 -16.59 3.32
C ALA A 21 2.78 -17.08 2.82
N GLU A 22 1.87 -17.43 3.74
CA GLU A 22 0.52 -17.88 3.38
C GLU A 22 -0.33 -16.71 2.88
N GLN A 23 -0.20 -15.56 3.55
CA GLN A 23 -0.91 -14.33 3.18
C GLN A 23 -0.11 -13.45 2.20
N ASP A 24 1.16 -13.78 1.95
CA ASP A 24 2.09 -12.98 1.14
C ASP A 24 2.24 -11.53 1.64
N ILE A 25 2.33 -11.37 2.96
CA ILE A 25 2.50 -10.06 3.61
C ILE A 25 3.75 -10.02 4.49
N VAL A 26 4.28 -8.81 4.68
CA VAL A 26 5.32 -8.50 5.65
C VAL A 26 4.72 -7.59 6.71
N LYS A 27 4.73 -8.04 7.96
CA LYS A 27 4.29 -7.25 9.11
C LYS A 27 5.47 -6.54 9.75
N MET A 28 5.38 -5.22 9.81
CA MET A 28 6.34 -4.31 10.42
C MET A 28 5.87 -3.85 11.81
N PRO A 29 6.79 -3.46 12.72
CA PRO A 29 6.41 -2.93 14.03
C PRO A 29 5.47 -1.72 13.97
N LEU A 30 5.65 -0.84 12.98
CA LEU A 30 4.82 0.34 12.81
C LEU A 30 3.37 0.02 12.41
N ASP A 31 3.11 -1.16 11.82
CA ASP A 31 1.78 -1.55 11.34
C ASP A 31 0.75 -1.62 12.47
N ASP A 32 1.17 -1.89 13.70
CA ASP A 32 0.27 -1.89 14.87
C ASP A 32 -0.29 -0.49 15.21
N TYR A 33 0.27 0.57 14.62
CA TYR A 33 -0.17 1.96 14.74
C TYR A 33 -0.79 2.51 13.46
N LEU A 34 -0.68 1.79 12.34
CA LEU A 34 -1.40 2.12 11.12
C LEU A 34 -2.83 1.60 11.28
N TYR A 35 -3.82 2.49 11.14
CA TYR A 35 -5.22 2.09 11.27
C TYR A 35 -5.63 1.21 10.08
N TYR A 36 -5.65 -0.10 10.32
CA TYR A 36 -6.27 -1.13 9.46
C TYR A 36 -7.11 -2.06 10.34
N GLU A 37 -8.04 -1.51 11.13
CA GLU A 37 -9.08 -2.36 11.71
C GLU A 37 -10.07 -2.75 10.60
N ARG A 38 -10.53 -4.00 10.67
CA ARG A 38 -11.21 -4.77 9.60
C ARG A 38 -12.53 -4.17 9.12
N THR A 39 -12.98 -3.09 9.74
CA THR A 39 -14.22 -2.37 9.47
C THR A 39 -13.85 -0.94 9.08
N ASN A 40 -13.42 -0.73 7.84
CA ASN A 40 -13.25 0.63 7.32
C ASN A 40 -14.65 1.22 7.07
N TYR A 41 -15.35 1.62 8.15
CA TYR A 41 -16.71 2.17 8.06
C TYR A 41 -16.71 3.45 7.24
N GLU A 42 -15.59 4.17 7.16
CA GLU A 42 -15.39 5.29 6.23
C GLU A 42 -15.69 4.88 4.78
N HIS A 43 -15.13 3.76 4.31
CA HIS A 43 -15.40 3.27 2.95
C HIS A 43 -16.88 2.94 2.78
N THR A 44 -17.49 2.22 3.71
CA THR A 44 -18.92 1.89 3.63
C THR A 44 -19.80 3.14 3.67
N ALA A 45 -19.49 4.10 4.55
CA ALA A 45 -20.18 5.38 4.65
C ALA A 45 -20.08 6.15 3.32
N PHE A 46 -18.89 6.19 2.72
CA PHE A 46 -18.65 6.82 1.43
C PHE A 46 -19.51 6.18 0.33
N GLN A 47 -19.56 4.86 0.27
CA GLN A 47 -20.38 4.13 -0.71
C GLN A 47 -21.88 4.39 -0.52
N ILE A 48 -22.36 4.52 0.74
CA ILE A 48 -23.75 4.90 1.04
C ILE A 48 -24.04 6.33 0.59
N ALA A 49 -23.13 7.28 0.86
CA ALA A 49 -23.28 8.67 0.44
C ALA A 49 -23.29 8.82 -1.09
N MET A 50 -22.43 8.08 -1.79
CA MET A 50 -22.45 7.97 -3.26
C MET A 50 -23.79 7.45 -3.75
N LYS A 51 -24.33 6.39 -3.13
CA LYS A 51 -25.63 5.81 -3.47
C LYS A 51 -26.78 6.81 -3.30
N GLN A 52 -26.76 7.59 -2.22
CA GLN A 52 -27.76 8.62 -1.97
C GLN A 52 -27.72 9.72 -3.04
N CYS A 53 -26.53 10.21 -3.38
CA CYS A 53 -26.39 11.20 -4.44
C CYS A 53 -26.89 10.67 -5.79
N TYR A 54 -26.52 9.45 -6.19
CA TYR A 54 -27.03 8.86 -7.43
C TYR A 54 -28.57 8.77 -7.45
N ALA A 55 -29.18 8.43 -6.30
CA ALA A 55 -30.63 8.35 -6.18
C ALA A 55 -31.33 9.72 -6.33
N GLU A 56 -30.72 10.83 -5.88
CA GLU A 56 -31.24 12.18 -6.12
C GLU A 56 -31.31 12.53 -7.62
N HIS A 57 -30.41 11.95 -8.43
CA HIS A 57 -30.40 12.08 -9.88
C HIS A 57 -31.23 10.98 -10.58
N GLY A 58 -32.01 10.19 -9.83
CA GLY A 58 -32.83 9.10 -10.35
C GLY A 58 -32.02 7.94 -10.95
N GLN A 59 -30.74 7.84 -10.62
CA GLN A 59 -29.84 6.77 -11.05
C GLN A 59 -29.60 5.77 -9.92
N ASN A 60 -29.20 4.55 -10.28
CA ASN A 60 -28.79 3.54 -9.32
C ASN A 60 -27.26 3.51 -9.20
N TYR A 61 -26.76 3.33 -7.98
CA TYR A 61 -25.34 3.11 -7.71
C TYR A 61 -25.14 1.71 -7.12
N THR A 62 -24.27 0.93 -7.74
CA THR A 62 -23.85 -0.37 -7.21
C THR A 62 -22.70 -0.14 -6.24
N ILE A 63 -22.96 -0.36 -4.95
CA ILE A 63 -21.92 -0.33 -3.92
C ILE A 63 -20.84 -1.34 -4.30
N GLN A 64 -19.61 -0.86 -4.42
CA GLN A 64 -18.48 -1.75 -4.67
C GLN A 64 -18.19 -2.53 -3.39
N ALA A 65 -17.98 -3.84 -3.54
CA ALA A 65 -17.53 -4.66 -2.41
C ALA A 65 -16.25 -4.04 -1.83
N PRO A 66 -16.14 -3.89 -0.50
CA PRO A 66 -15.00 -3.25 0.15
C PRO A 66 -13.75 -4.12 -0.01
N TYR A 67 -13.06 -3.96 -1.14
CA TYR A 67 -12.03 -4.88 -1.65
C TYR A 67 -12.56 -6.32 -1.79
N SER A 68 -12.05 -7.08 -2.76
CA SER A 68 -12.35 -8.51 -2.74
C SER A 68 -11.75 -9.14 -1.48
N GLU A 69 -12.47 -10.10 -0.89
CA GLU A 69 -11.98 -10.90 0.24
C GLU A 69 -10.60 -11.53 -0.03
N SER A 70 -10.19 -11.59 -1.30
CA SER A 70 -8.97 -12.17 -1.82
C SER A 70 -7.77 -11.22 -1.92
N ALA A 71 -7.93 -9.91 -1.69
CA ALA A 71 -6.84 -8.95 -1.67
C ALA A 71 -6.01 -9.10 -0.37
N PRO A 72 -4.68 -9.30 -0.46
CA PRO A 72 -3.85 -9.39 0.74
C PRO A 72 -4.00 -8.12 1.59
N ARG A 73 -4.29 -8.30 2.88
CA ARG A 73 -4.43 -7.19 3.83
C ARG A 73 -3.10 -6.98 4.53
N GLY A 74 -2.31 -6.01 4.08
CA GLY A 74 -1.00 -5.66 4.64
C GLY A 74 -0.03 -5.17 3.57
N ASP A 75 1.19 -4.82 3.98
CA ASP A 75 2.28 -4.57 3.03
C ASP A 75 2.65 -5.91 2.37
N LEU A 76 2.57 -5.97 1.04
CA LEU A 76 2.99 -7.14 0.25
C LEU A 76 4.50 -7.39 0.38
N GLY A 77 5.25 -6.53 1.06
CA GLY A 77 6.67 -6.70 1.24
C GLY A 77 7.46 -6.42 -0.04
N ARG A 78 6.94 -5.61 -0.97
CA ARG A 78 7.57 -5.40 -2.29
C ARG A 78 8.59 -4.27 -2.35
N LYS A 79 8.76 -3.46 -1.29
CA LYS A 79 9.75 -2.36 -1.20
C LYS A 79 11.17 -2.79 -1.60
N TYR A 80 11.56 -4.01 -1.20
CA TYR A 80 12.85 -4.62 -1.50
C TYR A 80 12.72 -5.81 -2.47
N GLY A 81 11.72 -5.77 -3.35
CA GLY A 81 11.42 -6.78 -4.37
C GLY A 81 10.54 -7.95 -3.91
N PRO A 82 10.08 -8.80 -4.86
CA PRO A 82 9.34 -10.02 -4.54
C PRO A 82 10.14 -10.96 -3.64
N TRP A 83 9.52 -11.58 -2.64
CA TRP A 83 10.22 -12.44 -1.67
C TRP A 83 9.61 -13.84 -1.54
N ASN A 84 8.35 -14.00 -1.93
CA ASN A 84 7.60 -15.24 -1.79
C ASN A 84 7.59 -16.02 -3.10
N VAL A 85 8.48 -17.01 -3.22
CA VAL A 85 8.67 -17.80 -4.44
C VAL A 85 7.38 -18.53 -4.82
N GLU A 86 6.74 -19.22 -3.88
CA GLU A 86 5.50 -19.98 -4.12
C GLU A 86 4.37 -19.07 -4.62
N TYR A 87 4.22 -17.89 -4.01
CA TYR A 87 3.25 -16.90 -4.48
C TYR A 87 3.56 -16.43 -5.91
N THR A 88 4.82 -16.07 -6.20
CA THR A 88 5.20 -15.57 -7.53
C THR A 88 5.05 -16.62 -8.62
N GLN A 89 5.28 -17.90 -8.31
CA GLN A 89 5.04 -19.01 -9.23
C GLN A 89 3.56 -19.17 -9.57
N LYS A 90 2.67 -18.84 -8.64
CA LYS A 90 1.23 -19.00 -8.80
C LYS A 90 0.54 -17.77 -9.41
N TYR A 91 1.02 -16.58 -9.08
CA TYR A 91 0.31 -15.33 -9.34
C TYR A 91 1.14 -14.27 -10.07
N GLY A 92 2.43 -14.50 -10.34
CA GLY A 92 3.31 -13.47 -10.89
C GLY A 92 3.60 -12.38 -9.85
N LEU A 93 3.57 -11.11 -10.26
CA LEU A 93 3.87 -9.99 -9.35
C LEU A 93 2.73 -9.72 -8.37
N GLN A 94 1.49 -9.96 -8.80
CA GLN A 94 0.29 -9.70 -8.01
C GLN A 94 -0.82 -10.70 -8.35
N LYS A 95 -1.53 -11.14 -7.32
CA LYS A 95 -2.79 -11.87 -7.47
C LYS A 95 -3.84 -10.92 -8.04
N ARG A 96 -4.50 -11.39 -9.09
CA ARG A 96 -5.50 -10.61 -9.81
C ARG A 96 -6.89 -11.05 -9.41
N ASP A 97 -7.79 -10.10 -9.34
CA ASP A 97 -9.20 -10.35 -9.11
C ASP A 97 -9.94 -10.31 -10.46
N PRO A 98 -10.37 -11.47 -10.99
CA PRO A 98 -11.09 -11.52 -12.26
C PRO A 98 -12.46 -10.81 -12.18
N ASN A 99 -12.95 -10.48 -10.98
CA ASN A 99 -14.20 -9.74 -10.77
C ASN A 99 -13.97 -8.26 -10.44
N ALA A 100 -12.72 -7.79 -10.38
CA ALA A 100 -12.45 -6.37 -10.14
C ALA A 100 -13.01 -5.53 -11.29
N ALA A 101 -13.79 -4.52 -10.95
CA ALA A 101 -14.30 -3.56 -11.93
C ALA A 101 -13.13 -2.89 -12.67
N ALA A 102 -13.31 -2.62 -13.96
CA ALA A 102 -12.32 -1.89 -14.73
C ALA A 102 -12.02 -0.53 -14.04
N PRO A 103 -10.75 -0.11 -13.96
CA PRO A 103 -10.41 1.19 -13.41
C PRO A 103 -11.19 2.29 -14.16
N ILE A 104 -11.82 3.20 -13.42
CA ILE A 104 -12.51 4.35 -14.00
C ILE A 104 -11.46 5.23 -14.67
N SER A 105 -11.42 5.23 -16.00
CA SER A 105 -10.52 6.05 -16.80
C SER A 105 -11.10 7.44 -16.97
N PHE A 106 -10.66 8.42 -16.18
CA PHE A 106 -11.03 9.82 -16.37
C PHE A 106 -10.37 10.38 -17.64
N ASN A 107 -10.99 10.20 -18.81
CA ASN A 107 -10.57 10.89 -20.02
C ASN A 107 -11.08 12.33 -19.99
N SER A 108 -10.19 13.28 -20.32
CA SER A 108 -10.47 14.71 -20.33
C SER A 108 -11.60 15.07 -21.30
N GLY A 109 -12.75 15.48 -20.76
CA GLY A 109 -13.65 16.50 -21.28
C GLY A 109 -14.61 16.14 -22.42
N GLU A 110 -14.16 15.51 -23.52
CA GLU A 110 -14.97 15.49 -24.76
C GLU A 110 -15.82 14.23 -24.99
N SER A 111 -15.57 13.14 -24.26
CA SER A 111 -16.35 11.89 -24.39
C SER A 111 -16.83 11.33 -23.05
N MET A 112 -17.08 12.19 -22.07
CA MET A 112 -17.60 11.76 -20.77
C MET A 112 -19.05 11.25 -20.88
N SER A 113 -19.24 9.99 -20.49
CA SER A 113 -20.54 9.37 -20.30
C SER A 113 -21.36 10.10 -19.21
N PRO A 114 -22.69 9.96 -19.22
CA PRO A 114 -23.55 10.48 -18.16
C PRO A 114 -23.16 9.98 -16.76
N GLU A 115 -22.69 8.73 -16.66
CA GLU A 115 -22.24 8.13 -15.41
C GLU A 115 -20.95 8.77 -14.89
N GLU A 116 -19.97 9.04 -15.76
CA GLU A 116 -18.74 9.75 -15.37
C GLU A 116 -19.03 11.17 -14.87
N ARG A 117 -19.96 11.87 -15.51
CA ARG A 117 -20.39 13.21 -15.07
C ARG A 117 -21.03 13.16 -13.69
N LEU A 118 -21.92 12.19 -13.48
CA LEU A 118 -22.57 11.99 -12.18
C LEU A 118 -21.57 11.59 -11.10
N ASN A 119 -20.55 10.80 -11.43
CA ASN A 119 -19.48 10.47 -10.49
C ASN A 119 -18.68 11.72 -10.07
N ILE A 120 -18.32 12.58 -11.03
CA ILE A 120 -17.62 13.85 -10.74
C ILE A 120 -18.46 14.78 -9.85
N GLU A 121 -19.78 14.78 -10.00
CA GLU A 121 -20.68 15.58 -9.15
C GLU A 121 -20.88 14.95 -7.77
N CYS A 122 -21.13 13.64 -7.71
CA CYS A 122 -21.44 12.95 -6.47
C CYS A 122 -20.23 12.69 -5.58
N TYR A 123 -19.03 12.51 -6.13
CA TYR A 123 -17.82 12.26 -5.35
C TYR A 123 -17.51 13.37 -4.32
N PRO A 124 -17.40 14.67 -4.70
CA PRO A 124 -17.17 15.74 -3.74
C PRO A 124 -18.33 15.88 -2.75
N LYS A 125 -19.58 15.73 -3.19
CA LYS A 125 -20.76 15.78 -2.31
C LYS A 125 -20.75 14.65 -1.26
N ALA A 126 -20.38 13.44 -1.66
CA ALA A 126 -20.22 12.32 -0.75
C ALA A 126 -19.10 12.59 0.26
N ARG A 127 -17.96 13.14 -0.18
CA ARG A 127 -16.87 13.56 0.72
C ARG A 127 -17.32 14.63 1.71
N GLU A 128 -18.00 15.68 1.26
CA GLU A 128 -18.54 16.73 2.13
C GLU A 128 -19.53 16.17 3.17
N THR A 129 -20.37 15.21 2.77
CA THR A 129 -21.30 14.53 3.68
C THR A 129 -20.56 13.78 4.78
N LEU A 130 -19.50 13.07 4.43
CA LEU A 130 -18.65 12.35 5.39
C LEU A 130 -17.90 13.33 6.30
N ASP A 131 -17.34 14.40 5.73
CA ASP A 131 -16.63 15.44 6.48
C ASP A 131 -17.55 16.16 7.48
N ALA A 132 -18.83 16.34 7.13
CA ALA A 132 -19.84 16.90 8.03
C ALA A 132 -20.22 15.95 9.18
N ALA A 133 -20.10 14.63 8.98
CA ALA A 133 -20.34 13.64 10.04
C ALA A 133 -19.23 13.62 11.10
N VAL A 134 -18.04 14.15 10.78
CA VAL A 134 -16.90 14.27 11.70
C VAL A 134 -16.87 15.67 12.32
N PRO A 135 -16.90 15.81 13.66
CA PRO A 135 -16.85 17.12 14.32
C PRO A 135 -15.62 17.96 13.91
N GLU A 136 -15.82 19.27 13.80
CA GLU A 136 -14.75 20.24 13.53
C GLU A 136 -13.64 20.13 14.61
N GLY A 137 -12.37 20.02 14.19
CA GLY A 137 -11.22 19.74 15.06
C GLY A 137 -10.90 18.26 15.29
N LYS A 138 -11.72 17.32 14.75
CA LYS A 138 -11.39 15.88 14.63
C LYS A 138 -11.03 15.46 13.21
N ARG A 139 -11.02 16.42 12.28
CA ARG A 139 -10.58 16.23 10.90
C ARG A 139 -9.04 16.19 10.86
N PRO A 140 -8.43 15.31 10.05
CA PRO A 140 -7.00 15.39 9.79
C PRO A 140 -6.65 16.78 9.24
N GLU A 141 -5.66 17.44 9.83
CA GLU A 141 -5.08 18.63 9.19
C GLU A 141 -4.30 18.17 7.96
N ASN A 142 -4.75 18.54 6.77
CA ASN A 142 -4.20 18.05 5.49
C ASN A 142 -2.71 18.41 5.26
N ASP A 143 -2.13 19.30 6.07
CA ASP A 143 -0.78 19.84 5.90
C ASP A 143 0.25 19.29 6.90
N VAL A 144 -0.13 18.41 7.83
CA VAL A 144 0.78 17.84 8.85
C VAL A 144 1.09 16.38 8.54
N GLN A 145 2.36 16.09 8.24
CA GLN A 145 2.84 14.71 8.11
C GLN A 145 2.56 13.93 9.41
N SER A 146 1.84 12.81 9.31
CA SER A 146 1.54 11.96 10.48
C SER A 146 2.80 11.45 11.16
N THR A 147 2.72 11.18 12.47
CA THR A 147 3.85 10.62 13.22
C THR A 147 4.31 9.30 12.60
N SER A 148 3.38 8.44 12.20
CA SER A 148 3.69 7.18 11.50
C SER A 148 4.42 7.40 10.17
N SER A 149 3.99 8.37 9.35
CA SER A 149 4.64 8.69 8.08
C SER A 149 6.08 9.16 8.27
N ARG A 150 6.33 9.96 9.30
CA ARG A 150 7.69 10.42 9.66
C ARG A 150 8.57 9.24 10.09
N ILE A 151 8.08 8.36 10.96
CA ILE A 151 8.82 7.17 11.40
C ILE A 151 9.18 6.28 10.21
N SER A 152 8.21 6.02 9.33
CA SER A 152 8.42 5.21 8.11
C SER A 152 9.49 5.83 7.21
N SER A 153 9.44 7.15 7.00
CA SER A 153 10.41 7.88 6.18
C SER A 153 11.81 7.84 6.79
N ASP A 154 11.95 8.13 8.09
CA ASP A 154 13.23 8.12 8.81
C ASP A 154 13.88 6.72 8.78
N ALA A 155 13.10 5.68 9.07
CA ALA A 155 13.57 4.29 9.03
C ALA A 155 13.97 3.86 7.61
N THR A 156 13.14 4.16 6.61
CA THR A 156 13.40 3.85 5.20
C THR A 156 14.66 4.56 4.71
N SER A 157 14.82 5.85 5.01
CA SER A 157 16.03 6.61 4.65
C SER A 157 17.30 6.02 5.29
N ALA A 158 17.22 5.56 6.54
CA ALA A 158 18.34 4.91 7.20
C ALA A 158 18.73 3.57 6.57
N VAL A 159 17.75 2.77 6.12
CA VAL A 159 18.02 1.54 5.34
C VAL A 159 18.73 1.85 4.03
N TYR A 160 18.19 2.77 3.21
CA TYR A 160 18.80 3.13 1.92
C TYR A 160 20.19 3.76 2.06
N GLY A 161 20.44 4.47 3.16
CA GLY A 161 21.78 5.00 3.50
C GLY A 161 22.77 3.96 4.02
N SER A 162 22.32 2.74 4.33
CA SER A 162 23.15 1.73 4.98
C SER A 162 24.17 1.07 4.04
N LYS A 163 25.26 0.57 4.61
CA LYS A 163 26.22 -0.29 3.88
C LYS A 163 25.57 -1.62 3.48
N LEU A 164 24.74 -2.18 4.36
CA LEU A 164 24.05 -3.46 4.14
C LEU A 164 23.15 -3.41 2.90
N HIS A 165 22.37 -2.33 2.73
CA HIS A 165 21.54 -2.14 1.53
C HIS A 165 22.37 -2.21 0.24
N ARG A 166 23.47 -1.44 0.17
CA ARG A 166 24.35 -1.44 -0.99
C ARG A 166 24.95 -2.83 -1.27
N GLU A 167 25.41 -3.54 -0.24
CA GLU A 167 26.01 -4.85 -0.41
C GLU A 167 25.00 -5.93 -0.88
N LEU A 168 23.78 -5.90 -0.33
CA LEU A 168 22.72 -6.83 -0.73
C LEU A 168 22.18 -6.50 -2.12
N GLU A 169 22.01 -5.22 -2.44
CA GLU A 169 21.58 -4.78 -3.77
C GLU A 169 22.56 -5.28 -4.84
N GLU A 170 23.86 -5.08 -4.67
CA GLU A 170 24.84 -5.52 -5.68
C GLU A 170 24.85 -7.06 -5.85
N LYS A 171 24.72 -7.82 -4.76
CA LYS A 171 24.57 -9.29 -4.83
C LYS A 171 23.29 -9.71 -5.55
N TRP A 172 22.18 -9.02 -5.27
CA TRP A 172 20.90 -9.30 -5.92
C TRP A 172 20.96 -8.97 -7.41
N LYS A 173 21.52 -7.82 -7.78
CA LYS A 173 21.75 -7.41 -9.18
C LYS A 173 22.54 -8.46 -9.93
N GLN A 174 23.62 -8.99 -9.34
CA GLN A 174 24.40 -10.07 -9.93
C GLN A 174 23.53 -11.32 -10.13
N CYS A 175 22.77 -11.76 -9.13
CA CYS A 175 21.92 -12.95 -9.23
C CYS A 175 20.90 -12.85 -10.36
N VAL A 176 20.19 -11.73 -10.49
CA VAL A 176 19.19 -11.56 -11.56
C VAL A 176 19.84 -11.43 -12.93
N SER A 177 21.03 -10.81 -13.00
CA SER A 177 21.83 -10.70 -14.24
C SER A 177 22.30 -12.07 -14.73
N ASP A 178 22.79 -12.92 -13.82
CA ASP A 178 23.21 -14.29 -14.13
C ASP A 178 22.06 -15.15 -14.66
N ARG A 179 20.81 -14.76 -14.39
CA ARG A 179 19.58 -15.39 -14.85
C ARG A 179 18.93 -14.69 -16.04
N GLY A 180 19.65 -13.76 -16.66
CA GLY A 180 19.27 -13.10 -17.91
C GLY A 180 18.23 -11.98 -17.76
N LEU A 181 18.13 -11.37 -16.57
CA LEU A 181 17.34 -10.15 -16.36
C LEU A 181 18.25 -8.92 -16.25
N THR A 182 17.70 -7.75 -16.53
CA THR A 182 18.45 -6.48 -16.51
C THR A 182 18.09 -5.68 -15.25
N PRO A 183 18.91 -5.71 -14.18
CA PRO A 183 18.58 -5.01 -12.95
C PRO A 183 18.59 -3.47 -13.11
N ILE A 184 17.61 -2.80 -12.50
CA ILE A 184 17.57 -1.33 -12.40
C ILE A 184 18.00 -0.89 -10.99
N LYS A 185 17.31 -1.40 -9.98
CA LYS A 185 17.53 -1.14 -8.55
C LYS A 185 17.09 -2.36 -7.75
N ALA A 186 17.39 -2.38 -6.45
CA ALA A 186 16.92 -3.44 -5.54
C ALA A 186 15.44 -3.77 -5.78
N GLY A 187 15.17 -5.00 -6.23
CA GLY A 187 13.80 -5.51 -6.41
C GLY A 187 13.07 -5.04 -7.67
N SER A 188 13.76 -4.50 -8.68
CA SER A 188 13.14 -4.16 -9.97
C SER A 188 14.10 -4.34 -11.15
N VAL A 189 13.56 -4.83 -12.26
CA VAL A 189 14.26 -5.17 -13.50
C VAL A 189 13.60 -4.50 -14.71
N ALA A 190 14.34 -4.29 -15.80
CA ALA A 190 13.85 -3.57 -16.97
C ALA A 190 12.70 -4.29 -17.70
N GLU A 191 12.69 -5.62 -17.63
CA GLU A 191 11.70 -6.48 -18.28
C GLU A 191 10.28 -6.33 -17.71
N GLU A 192 10.12 -5.70 -16.53
CA GLU A 192 8.80 -5.34 -15.97
C GLU A 192 8.09 -4.26 -16.78
N SER A 193 8.84 -3.37 -17.44
CA SER A 193 8.24 -2.22 -18.15
C SER A 193 7.41 -2.64 -19.38
N PRO A 194 7.91 -3.51 -20.28
CA PRO A 194 7.10 -4.05 -21.37
C PRO A 194 5.86 -4.82 -20.90
N LEU A 195 5.95 -5.54 -19.76
CA LEU A 195 4.80 -6.23 -19.18
C LEU A 195 3.70 -5.24 -18.76
N ASN A 196 4.09 -4.17 -18.06
CA ASN A 196 3.16 -3.12 -17.64
C ASN A 196 2.51 -2.40 -18.84
N GLU A 197 3.27 -2.17 -19.91
CA GLU A 197 2.74 -1.57 -21.14
C GLU A 197 1.72 -2.50 -21.83
N GLN A 198 1.99 -3.81 -21.87
CA GLN A 198 1.05 -4.79 -22.42
C GLN A 198 -0.23 -4.90 -21.59
N LEU A 199 -0.11 -4.93 -20.26
CA LEU A 199 -1.26 -4.94 -19.33
C LEU A 199 -2.13 -3.69 -19.50
N SER A 200 -1.52 -2.53 -19.73
CA SER A 200 -2.25 -1.29 -19.98
C SER A 200 -3.04 -1.31 -21.31
N LYS A 201 -2.69 -2.17 -22.27
CA LYS A 201 -3.32 -2.24 -23.60
C LYS A 201 -4.34 -3.38 -23.74
N ASN A 202 -4.20 -4.46 -22.95
CA ASN A 202 -4.96 -5.70 -23.11
C ASN A 202 -5.95 -5.94 -21.96
N GLY A 203 -7.01 -5.13 -21.83
CA GLY A 203 -8.08 -5.39 -20.85
C GLY A 203 -7.77 -5.03 -19.39
N GLY A 204 -6.57 -4.51 -19.11
CA GLY A 204 -6.19 -3.97 -17.80
C GLY A 204 -5.49 -4.96 -16.88
N PHE A 205 -5.22 -4.53 -15.64
CA PHE A 205 -4.43 -5.28 -14.65
C PHE A 205 -5.09 -6.57 -14.13
N ASN A 206 -6.30 -6.91 -14.58
CA ASN A 206 -7.09 -8.05 -14.08
C ASN A 206 -6.94 -9.33 -14.92
N GLU A 207 -6.34 -9.26 -16.11
CA GLU A 207 -6.02 -10.45 -16.94
C GLU A 207 -4.94 -11.32 -16.30
N PRO A 208 -5.05 -12.66 -16.26
CA PRO A 208 -4.08 -13.55 -15.61
C PRO A 208 -2.61 -13.23 -15.94
N ALA A 209 -1.72 -13.46 -14.97
CA ALA A 209 -0.28 -13.26 -15.17
C ALA A 209 0.22 -14.05 -16.38
N SER A 210 1.01 -13.40 -17.24
CA SER A 210 1.65 -14.08 -18.36
C SER A 210 2.73 -15.04 -17.87
N GLU A 211 3.09 -16.05 -18.67
CA GLU A 211 4.21 -16.95 -18.36
C GLU A 211 5.51 -16.17 -18.14
N GLU A 212 5.71 -15.09 -18.89
CA GLU A 212 6.89 -14.24 -18.77
C GLU A 212 6.89 -13.42 -17.48
N GLU A 213 5.73 -12.91 -17.05
CA GLU A 213 5.61 -12.27 -15.74
C GLU A 213 5.91 -13.24 -14.59
N ILE A 214 5.34 -14.46 -14.65
CA ILE A 214 5.59 -15.50 -13.64
C ILE A 214 7.08 -15.83 -13.62
N ARG A 215 7.72 -16.01 -14.78
CA ARG A 215 9.15 -16.27 -14.88
C ARG A 215 9.98 -15.15 -14.24
N ILE A 216 9.72 -13.89 -14.60
CA ILE A 216 10.45 -12.73 -14.07
C ILE A 216 10.26 -12.61 -12.55
N ALA A 217 9.01 -12.66 -12.07
CA ALA A 217 8.69 -12.55 -10.65
C ALA A 217 9.35 -13.67 -9.83
N THR A 218 9.32 -14.91 -10.35
CA THR A 218 9.95 -16.07 -9.71
C THR A 218 11.46 -15.91 -9.63
N ILE A 219 12.13 -15.48 -10.72
CA ILE A 219 13.58 -15.23 -10.69
C ILE A 219 13.94 -14.19 -9.64
N GLN A 220 13.18 -13.09 -9.56
CA GLN A 220 13.42 -12.04 -8.57
C GLN A 220 13.23 -12.54 -7.14
N ALA A 221 12.18 -13.32 -6.87
CA ALA A 221 11.90 -13.90 -5.56
C ALA A 221 12.97 -14.91 -5.13
N GLU A 222 13.39 -15.80 -6.03
CA GLU A 222 14.45 -16.77 -5.77
C GLU A 222 15.79 -16.07 -5.50
N CYS A 223 16.13 -15.03 -6.26
CA CYS A 223 17.33 -14.23 -6.02
C CYS A 223 17.26 -13.49 -4.68
N ASN A 224 16.09 -12.96 -4.31
CA ASN A 224 15.87 -12.36 -3.01
C ASN A 224 16.03 -13.35 -1.86
N GLN A 225 15.52 -14.57 -2.02
CA GLN A 225 15.69 -15.65 -1.05
C GLN A 225 17.15 -16.10 -0.94
N GLN A 226 17.85 -16.25 -2.07
CA GLN A 226 19.25 -16.68 -2.12
C GLN A 226 20.20 -15.67 -1.46
N VAL A 227 20.02 -14.38 -1.74
CA VAL A 227 20.86 -13.31 -1.18
C VAL A 227 20.38 -12.91 0.23
N GLY A 228 19.13 -13.23 0.56
CA GLY A 228 18.47 -12.82 1.80
C GLY A 228 18.20 -11.31 1.83
N MET A 229 18.05 -10.65 0.67
CA MET A 229 17.97 -9.19 0.59
C MET A 229 16.70 -8.65 1.26
N SER A 230 15.51 -9.07 0.82
CA SER A 230 14.25 -8.56 1.38
C SER A 230 14.18 -8.79 2.89
N LYS A 231 14.50 -10.02 3.36
CA LYS A 231 14.47 -10.35 4.79
C LYS A 231 15.36 -9.42 5.62
N GLN A 232 16.63 -9.28 5.23
CA GLN A 232 17.58 -8.48 6.00
C GLN A 232 17.25 -6.98 5.97
N LEU A 233 16.71 -6.46 4.86
CA LEU A 233 16.37 -5.05 4.76
C LEU A 233 15.08 -4.70 5.51
N TYR A 234 14.06 -5.57 5.49
CA TYR A 234 12.88 -5.39 6.35
C TYR A 234 13.21 -5.55 7.83
N ASP A 235 14.06 -6.51 8.19
CA ASP A 235 14.55 -6.62 9.58
C ASP A 235 15.28 -5.33 9.98
N LEU A 236 16.20 -4.82 9.14
CA LEU A 236 16.90 -3.56 9.42
C LEU A 236 15.93 -2.38 9.56
N GLU A 237 14.91 -2.29 8.71
CA GLU A 237 13.88 -1.25 8.84
C GLU A 237 13.11 -1.38 10.15
N ALA A 238 12.72 -2.59 10.54
CA ALA A 238 12.01 -2.86 11.80
C ALA A 238 12.86 -2.46 13.02
N GLN A 239 14.17 -2.71 12.95
CA GLN A 239 15.14 -2.30 13.98
C GLN A 239 15.23 -0.78 14.12
N TYR A 240 15.13 -0.02 13.02
CA TYR A 240 15.07 1.45 13.05
C TYR A 240 13.70 1.98 13.51
N GLN A 241 12.61 1.31 13.15
CA GLN A 241 11.26 1.71 13.56
C GLN A 241 11.07 1.62 15.06
N MET A 242 11.56 0.57 15.73
CA MET A 242 11.24 0.34 17.15
C MET A 242 11.68 1.47 18.10
N PRO A 243 12.93 1.98 18.06
CA PRO A 243 13.32 3.13 18.89
C PRO A 243 12.51 4.39 18.58
N LEU A 244 12.17 4.62 17.31
CA LEU A 244 11.33 5.75 16.89
C LEU A 244 9.88 5.62 17.40
N ILE A 245 9.32 4.41 17.38
CA ILE A 245 8.00 4.10 17.96
C ILE A 245 8.03 4.40 19.46
N ARG A 246 9.02 3.89 20.20
CA ARG A 246 9.19 4.18 21.64
C ARG A 246 9.29 5.68 21.92
N LYS A 247 10.02 6.42 21.08
CA LYS A 247 10.18 7.87 21.19
C LYS A 247 8.87 8.62 20.97
N TYR A 248 8.02 8.18 20.04
CA TYR A 248 6.78 8.85 19.66
C TYR A 248 5.51 8.10 20.10
N GLN A 249 5.62 7.23 21.10
CA GLN A 249 4.54 6.32 21.53
C GLN A 249 3.25 7.08 21.84
N ALA A 250 3.36 8.16 22.64
CA ALA A 250 2.20 8.94 23.05
C ALA A 250 1.50 9.62 21.87
N GLN A 251 2.26 10.12 20.89
CA GLN A 251 1.70 10.73 19.68
C GLN A 251 1.02 9.68 18.80
N LEU A 252 1.64 8.52 18.60
CA LEU A 252 1.05 7.41 17.84
C LEU A 252 -0.27 6.92 18.47
N GLU A 253 -0.31 6.80 19.79
CA GLU A 253 -1.53 6.41 20.51
C GLU A 253 -2.62 7.48 20.43
N GLN A 254 -2.25 8.75 20.50
CA GLN A 254 -3.19 9.86 20.33
C GLN A 254 -3.78 9.90 18.92
N GLU A 255 -2.95 9.78 17.89
CA GLU A 255 -3.38 9.69 16.48
C GLU A 255 -4.31 8.48 16.30
N ARG A 256 -3.90 7.28 16.72
CA ARG A 256 -4.72 6.07 16.65
C ARG A 256 -6.07 6.21 17.37
N LYS A 257 -6.11 6.90 18.51
CA LYS A 257 -7.36 7.19 19.22
C LYS A 257 -8.26 8.13 18.43
N ALA A 258 -7.70 9.19 17.84
CA ALA A 258 -8.46 10.13 17.00
C ALA A 258 -9.05 9.43 15.75
N GLU A 259 -8.27 8.57 15.10
CA GLU A 259 -8.71 7.74 13.98
C GLU A 259 -9.88 6.82 14.37
N ARG A 260 -9.79 6.12 15.51
CA ARG A 260 -10.89 5.28 16.03
C ARG A 260 -12.15 6.07 16.36
N GLU A 261 -12.00 7.24 16.97
CA GLU A 261 -13.14 8.13 17.26
C GLU A 261 -13.82 8.60 15.96
N ARG A 262 -13.05 8.83 14.89
CA ARG A 262 -13.58 9.15 13.56
C ARG A 262 -14.31 7.96 12.94
N ASP A 263 -13.72 6.78 12.97
CA ASP A 263 -14.34 5.58 12.39
C ASP A 263 -15.65 5.19 13.10
N GLU A 264 -15.76 5.39 14.42
CA GLU A 264 -17.02 5.20 15.14
C GLU A 264 -18.12 6.20 14.68
N LYS A 265 -17.75 7.39 14.20
CA LYS A 265 -18.70 8.32 13.56
C LYS A 265 -19.18 7.81 12.21
N PHE A 266 -18.29 7.25 11.40
CA PHE A 266 -18.70 6.63 10.15
C PHE A 266 -19.58 5.40 10.39
N LYS A 267 -19.30 4.62 11.42
CA LYS A 267 -20.18 3.52 11.84
C LYS A 267 -21.58 4.01 12.22
N GLN A 268 -21.70 5.10 12.97
CA GLN A 268 -23.00 5.72 13.27
C GLN A 268 -23.74 6.11 11.99
N TYR A 269 -23.04 6.81 11.08
CA TYR A 269 -23.60 7.17 9.78
C TYR A 269 -24.07 5.95 8.98
N VAL A 270 -23.27 4.89 8.91
CA VAL A 270 -23.64 3.64 8.22
C VAL A 270 -24.90 3.02 8.82
N LEU A 271 -25.03 2.97 10.15
CA LEU A 271 -26.20 2.40 10.81
C LEU A 271 -27.47 3.23 10.60
N GLU A 272 -27.34 4.55 10.48
CA GLU A 272 -28.47 5.47 10.25
C GLU A 272 -28.97 5.47 8.79
N HIS A 273 -28.13 5.06 7.85
CA HIS A 273 -28.37 5.22 6.40
C HIS A 273 -28.32 3.91 5.61
N GLN A 274 -28.36 2.75 6.28
CA GLN A 274 -28.44 1.42 5.68
C GLN A 274 -29.85 1.06 5.18
#